data_AF-A0A955J5U8-F1
#
_entry.id   AF-A0A955J5U8-F1
#
_cell.length_a   1.000
_cell.length_b   1.000
_cell.length_c   1.000
_cell.angle_alpha   90.00
_cell.angle_beta   90.00
_cell.angle_gamma   90.00
#
_symmetry.space_group_name_H-M   'P 1'
#
loop_
_entity.id
_entity.type
_entity.pdbx_description
1 polymer ?
#
loop_
_entity_poly.entity_id
_entity_poly.type
_entity_poly.pdbx_seq_one_letter_code
_entity_poly.pdbx_strand_id
1 'polypeptide(L)'
;MTPARLLALATLAAATTLTTPIPATADTDTPKAWLDTRLNGAEMDLLEDVIGYAPPAIPDGVEFAGEKPWSFADHRGKVVVIQSWTRKTQSGRAAVNRVGMLVNEYVESGDVVLVGLHTPDGADEAADYVEKKPQQGHTLIDTTGALCDDLGIYDNPTSMVIGRDGAIRYAGLRYTGVRDAVRELIDEPVPADDAPAPEVVTPRSERDSASAGKSAPARAGTGDYPPITGNVGSARDMRGKKAPTVAVETWLTEEPSLANKVIVVDFWATWCGPCVASIPHMNELAAEFDDSVVVIGLSSEDADTVRNFLKRKKMDYTVAVDPQRRMTGMVQNRGIPHGLVVSPDGIVRWQGHPASLNAETLGQIVEASGAGGGSGSASSRYRWVKE
;
A
#
# COMPACT_ATOMS: atom_id res chain seq x y z
N MET A 1 65.28 10.40 -49.49
CA MET A 1 65.28 9.83 -48.13
C MET A 1 64.36 10.71 -47.29
N THR A 2 63.12 10.27 -47.13
CA THR A 2 62.02 10.97 -46.45
C THR A 2 61.71 10.19 -45.17
N PRO A 3 61.73 10.79 -43.97
CA PRO A 3 61.40 10.05 -42.77
C PRO A 3 59.88 9.99 -42.60
N ALA A 4 59.39 8.77 -42.39
CA ALA A 4 58.00 8.47 -42.08
C ALA A 4 57.61 9.06 -40.71
N ARG A 5 56.49 9.80 -40.68
CA ARG A 5 55.80 10.18 -39.43
C ARG A 5 54.87 9.05 -39.03
N LEU A 6 55.20 8.38 -37.92
CA LEU A 6 54.34 7.42 -37.23
C LEU A 6 53.12 8.17 -36.65
N LEU A 7 51.91 7.73 -37.01
CA LEU A 7 50.67 8.11 -36.36
C LEU A 7 50.56 7.30 -35.04
N ALA A 8 50.59 7.98 -33.90
CA ALA A 8 50.24 7.36 -32.62
C ALA A 8 48.70 7.39 -32.48
N LEU A 9 48.06 6.22 -32.51
CA LEU A 9 46.67 6.08 -32.09
C LEU A 9 46.58 6.32 -30.57
N ALA A 10 45.97 7.43 -30.16
CA ALA A 10 45.52 7.63 -28.79
C ALA A 10 44.27 6.77 -28.57
N THR A 11 44.39 5.71 -27.78
CA THR A 11 43.26 4.90 -27.31
C THR A 11 42.54 5.70 -26.21
N LEU A 12 41.32 6.17 -26.49
CA LEU A 12 40.47 6.83 -25.51
C LEU A 12 39.92 5.76 -24.56
N ALA A 13 40.54 5.60 -23.39
CA ALA A 13 39.94 4.83 -22.31
C ALA A 13 38.84 5.70 -21.67
N ALA A 14 37.58 5.38 -21.99
CA ALA A 14 36.44 5.90 -21.26
C ALA A 14 36.52 5.38 -19.82
N ALA A 15 36.95 6.23 -18.89
CA ALA A 15 36.77 5.98 -17.48
C ALA A 15 35.28 6.14 -17.17
N THR A 16 34.54 5.04 -17.27
CA THR A 16 33.21 4.93 -16.70
C THR A 16 33.40 5.01 -15.18
N THR A 17 33.33 6.23 -14.63
CA THR A 17 33.11 6.40 -13.20
C THR A 17 31.73 5.81 -12.93
N LEU A 18 31.71 4.54 -12.53
CA LEU A 18 30.58 3.96 -11.82
C LEU A 18 30.46 4.77 -10.54
N THR A 19 29.65 5.83 -10.60
CA THR A 19 29.07 6.43 -9.41
C THR A 19 28.21 5.33 -8.82
N THR A 20 28.78 4.54 -7.91
CA THR A 20 28.02 3.74 -6.98
C THR A 20 26.94 4.66 -6.40
N PRO A 21 25.65 4.31 -6.47
CA PRO A 21 24.66 5.04 -5.72
C PRO A 21 25.11 5.00 -4.26
N ILE A 22 25.20 6.18 -3.66
CA ILE A 22 25.39 6.29 -2.22
C ILE A 22 24.21 5.51 -1.63
N PRO A 23 24.44 4.45 -0.85
CA PRO A 23 23.33 3.81 -0.16
C PRO A 23 22.66 4.89 0.68
N ALA A 24 21.35 5.07 0.49
CA ALA A 24 20.50 5.72 1.48
C ALA A 24 20.97 5.21 2.84
N THR A 25 21.26 6.11 3.78
CA THR A 25 21.80 5.75 5.10
C THR A 25 20.91 4.68 5.72
N ALA A 26 21.33 3.42 5.60
CA ALA A 26 20.51 2.22 5.73
C ALA A 26 20.38 1.78 7.19
N ASP A 27 20.12 2.71 8.10
CA ASP A 27 20.11 2.41 9.54
C ASP A 27 19.10 3.25 10.32
N THR A 28 17.93 3.51 9.75
CA THR A 28 16.79 4.08 10.51
C THR A 28 15.54 3.24 10.30
N ASP A 29 15.56 2.01 10.83
CA ASP A 29 14.32 1.34 11.19
C ASP A 29 13.53 2.31 12.06
N THR A 30 12.30 2.66 11.64
CA THR A 30 11.44 3.53 12.45
C THR A 30 11.30 2.89 13.84
N PRO A 31 11.67 3.59 14.93
CA PRO A 31 11.61 3.00 16.25
C PRO A 31 10.22 2.44 16.53
N LYS A 32 10.13 1.18 16.98
CA LYS A 32 8.85 0.51 17.26
C LYS A 32 7.95 1.29 18.23
N ALA A 33 8.57 2.06 19.13
CA ALA A 33 7.87 2.94 20.05
C ALA A 33 7.27 4.19 19.38
N TRP A 34 7.54 4.47 18.12
CA TRP A 34 6.99 5.60 17.38
C TRP A 34 5.88 5.20 16.42
N LEU A 35 5.84 3.92 16.04
CA LEU A 35 4.86 3.37 15.11
C LEU A 35 3.43 3.45 15.63
N ASP A 36 2.52 3.72 14.71
CA ASP A 36 1.09 3.64 14.96
C ASP A 36 0.62 2.19 14.95
N THR A 37 0.20 1.71 16.12
CA THR A 37 -0.25 0.33 16.31
C THR A 37 -1.57 0.01 15.61
N ARG A 38 -2.24 1.00 15.01
CA ARG A 38 -3.45 0.81 14.21
C ARG A 38 -3.13 0.29 12.81
N LEU A 39 -1.96 0.64 12.29
CA LEU A 39 -1.52 0.22 10.96
C LEU A 39 -1.21 -1.27 10.96
N ASN A 40 -1.67 -1.95 9.92
CA ASN A 40 -1.37 -3.36 9.70
C ASN A 40 -0.02 -3.53 8.98
N GLY A 41 0.46 -4.77 8.88
CA GLY A 41 1.79 -5.05 8.33
C GLY A 41 1.97 -4.53 6.91
N ALA A 42 0.96 -4.68 6.04
CA ALA A 42 1.08 -4.26 4.66
C ALA A 42 0.94 -2.75 4.45
N GLU A 43 0.15 -2.08 5.30
CA GLU A 43 0.16 -0.61 5.34
C GLU A 43 1.54 -0.10 5.75
N MET A 44 2.16 -0.76 6.73
CA MET A 44 3.53 -0.46 7.13
C MET A 44 4.54 -0.75 6.03
N ASP A 45 4.46 -1.89 5.33
CA ASP A 45 5.37 -2.24 4.23
C ASP A 45 5.33 -1.16 3.13
N LEU A 46 4.13 -0.71 2.73
CA LEU A 46 3.96 0.35 1.73
C LEU A 46 4.53 1.70 2.18
N LEU A 47 4.46 2.00 3.47
CA LEU A 47 5.03 3.21 4.07
C LEU A 47 6.55 3.11 4.25
N GLU A 48 7.07 1.90 4.48
CA GLU A 48 8.51 1.63 4.60
C GLU A 48 9.20 1.65 3.23
N ASP A 49 8.52 1.23 2.17
CA ASP A 49 9.02 1.25 0.78
C ASP A 49 9.42 2.66 0.29
N VAL A 50 8.85 3.72 0.87
CA VAL A 50 9.16 5.11 0.49
C VAL A 50 10.23 5.76 1.37
N ILE A 51 10.67 5.10 2.45
CA ILE A 51 11.72 5.62 3.33
C ILE A 51 13.06 5.66 2.59
N GLY A 52 13.79 6.76 2.73
CA GLY A 52 15.06 7.03 2.05
C GLY A 52 14.93 7.75 0.71
N TYR A 53 13.71 7.89 0.19
CA TYR A 53 13.43 8.59 -1.07
C TYR A 53 12.85 9.99 -0.83
N ALA A 54 13.00 10.88 -1.80
CA ALA A 54 12.31 12.16 -1.81
C ALA A 54 10.84 11.96 -2.24
N PRO A 55 9.86 12.70 -1.66
CA PRO A 55 8.48 12.64 -2.12
C PRO A 55 8.34 12.93 -3.61
N PRO A 56 7.35 12.34 -4.31
CA PRO A 56 7.12 12.60 -5.72
C PRO A 56 6.71 14.06 -5.95
N ALA A 57 6.81 14.50 -7.21
CA ALA A 57 6.19 15.75 -7.61
C ALA A 57 4.68 15.70 -7.36
N ILE A 58 4.09 16.84 -7.01
CA ILE A 58 2.65 16.92 -6.72
C ILE A 58 1.88 16.77 -8.04
N PRO A 59 1.03 15.73 -8.19
CA PRO A 59 0.27 15.51 -9.42
C PRO A 59 -0.78 16.61 -9.67
N ASP A 60 -1.16 16.82 -10.94
CA ASP A 60 -2.18 17.82 -11.33
C ASP A 60 -3.54 17.65 -10.64
N GLY A 61 -3.86 16.44 -10.18
CA GLY A 61 -5.09 16.11 -9.45
C GLY A 61 -5.10 16.50 -7.96
N VAL A 62 -4.00 17.07 -7.46
CA VAL A 62 -3.89 17.54 -6.08
C VAL A 62 -4.12 19.05 -6.04
N GLU A 63 -5.20 19.45 -5.36
CA GLU A 63 -5.49 20.86 -5.13
C GLU A 63 -4.69 21.37 -3.92
N PHE A 64 -4.30 22.65 -3.95
CA PHE A 64 -3.60 23.29 -2.84
C PHE A 64 -4.51 24.38 -2.29
N ALA A 65 -4.80 24.33 -1.00
CA ALA A 65 -5.44 25.43 -0.30
C ALA A 65 -4.35 26.33 0.32
N GLY A 66 -4.02 27.43 -0.37
CA GLY A 66 -2.99 28.40 0.03
C GLY A 66 -2.27 29.06 -1.16
N GLU A 67 -1.11 29.68 -0.92
CA GLU A 67 -0.28 30.30 -1.97
C GLU A 67 0.44 29.24 -2.84
N LYS A 68 0.34 29.40 -4.16
CA LYS A 68 1.00 28.58 -5.19
C LYS A 68 2.08 29.41 -5.93
N PRO A 69 3.11 28.80 -6.53
CA PRO A 69 3.40 27.36 -6.60
C PRO A 69 4.02 26.83 -5.29
N TRP A 70 3.82 25.54 -5.01
CA TRP A 70 4.36 24.87 -3.82
C TRP A 70 4.85 23.46 -4.18
N SER A 71 6.03 23.08 -3.71
CA SER A 71 6.59 21.72 -3.88
C SER A 71 7.37 21.27 -2.64
N PHE A 72 7.53 19.96 -2.45
CA PHE A 72 8.37 19.43 -1.37
C PHE A 72 9.85 19.82 -1.53
N ALA A 73 10.33 19.91 -2.77
CA ALA A 73 11.72 20.24 -3.09
C ALA A 73 12.13 21.65 -2.63
N ASP A 74 11.19 22.61 -2.69
CA ASP A 74 11.43 24.00 -2.26
C ASP A 74 11.66 24.14 -0.74
N HIS A 75 11.44 23.05 0.02
CA HIS A 75 11.54 23.03 1.47
C HIS A 75 12.72 22.21 1.98
N ARG A 76 13.68 21.82 1.12
CA ARG A 76 14.98 21.27 1.58
C ARG A 76 15.63 22.26 2.55
N GLY A 77 16.28 21.72 3.56
CA GLY A 77 16.81 22.44 4.72
C GLY A 77 15.82 22.59 5.88
N LYS A 78 14.54 22.28 5.69
CA LYS A 78 13.52 22.20 6.75
C LYS A 78 13.08 20.76 6.97
N VAL A 79 12.54 20.48 8.15
CA VAL A 79 11.82 19.23 8.41
C VAL A 79 10.39 19.39 7.89
N VAL A 80 9.89 18.45 7.10
CA VAL A 80 8.50 18.49 6.59
C VAL A 80 7.71 17.37 7.22
N VAL A 81 6.56 17.70 7.82
CA VAL A 81 5.65 16.72 8.43
C VAL A 81 4.41 16.62 7.55
N ILE A 82 4.12 15.43 7.03
CA ILE A 82 2.87 15.14 6.34
C ILE A 82 1.95 14.41 7.31
N GLN A 83 0.75 14.96 7.51
CA GLN A 83 -0.33 14.34 8.28
C GLN A 83 -1.53 14.12 7.36
N SER A 84 -1.86 12.85 7.09
CA SER A 84 -3.05 12.52 6.33
C SER A 84 -4.32 12.80 7.14
N TRP A 85 -5.39 13.21 6.47
CA TRP A 85 -6.69 13.42 7.10
C TRP A 85 -7.84 13.19 6.12
N THR A 86 -9.04 13.04 6.68
CA THR A 86 -10.29 12.98 5.93
C THR A 86 -11.36 13.81 6.63
N ARG A 87 -12.30 14.33 5.85
CA ARG A 87 -13.48 15.02 6.35
C ARG A 87 -14.49 14.07 6.99
N LYS A 88 -14.50 12.77 6.64
CA LYS A 88 -15.57 11.85 7.05
C LYS A 88 -15.56 11.55 8.55
N THR A 89 -14.39 11.35 9.15
CA THR A 89 -14.27 10.90 10.55
C THR A 89 -13.90 12.03 11.51
N GLN A 90 -14.30 11.91 12.78
CA GLN A 90 -13.90 12.89 13.81
C GLN A 90 -12.40 12.85 14.08
N SER A 91 -11.79 11.66 14.09
CA SER A 91 -10.35 11.49 14.24
C SER A 91 -9.56 12.10 13.09
N GLY A 92 -10.02 11.90 11.84
CA GLY A 92 -9.42 12.50 10.65
C GLY A 92 -9.43 14.03 10.72
N ARG A 93 -10.60 14.64 10.96
CA ARG A 93 -10.74 16.10 11.08
C ARG A 93 -9.87 16.72 12.18
N ALA A 94 -9.49 15.96 13.20
CA ALA A 94 -8.65 16.44 14.31
C ALA A 94 -7.15 16.18 14.10
N ALA A 95 -6.76 15.39 13.11
CA ALA A 95 -5.40 14.84 13.01
C ALA A 95 -4.33 15.93 12.79
N VAL A 96 -4.52 16.80 11.79
CA VAL A 96 -3.57 17.88 11.46
C VAL A 96 -3.37 18.81 12.66
N ASN A 97 -4.44 19.23 13.31
CA ASN A 97 -4.35 20.10 14.50
C ASN A 97 -3.67 19.41 15.69
N ARG A 98 -3.89 18.10 15.89
CA ARG A 98 -3.22 17.34 16.97
C ARG A 98 -1.72 17.27 16.75
N VAL A 99 -1.28 17.01 15.52
CA VAL A 99 0.15 17.05 15.18
C VAL A 99 0.70 18.46 15.30
N GLY A 100 -0.02 19.45 14.77
CA GLY A 100 0.35 20.86 14.85
C GLY A 100 0.62 21.32 16.28
N MET A 101 -0.24 20.97 17.24
CA MET A 101 0.00 21.27 18.66
C MET A 101 1.31 20.68 19.22
N LEU A 102 1.78 19.55 18.69
CA LEU A 102 3.01 18.89 19.15
C LEU A 102 4.28 19.47 18.53
N VAL A 103 4.17 20.12 17.37
CA VAL A 103 5.31 20.68 16.62
C VAL A 103 5.23 22.21 16.48
N ASN A 104 4.27 22.86 17.16
CA ASN A 104 3.93 24.27 16.99
C ASN A 104 5.14 25.20 17.12
N GLU A 105 6.00 24.95 18.11
CA GLU A 105 7.20 25.76 18.34
C GLU A 105 8.15 25.76 17.13
N TYR A 106 8.28 24.62 16.45
CA TYR A 106 9.14 24.47 15.28
C TYR A 106 8.48 24.98 13.99
N VAL A 107 7.14 24.97 13.93
CA VAL A 107 6.39 25.59 12.84
C VAL A 107 6.50 27.12 12.94
N GLU A 108 6.39 27.68 14.15
CA GLU A 108 6.54 29.12 14.41
C GLU A 108 7.97 29.62 14.17
N SER A 109 8.99 28.82 14.48
CA SER A 109 10.39 29.15 14.16
C SER A 109 10.72 29.08 12.67
N GLY A 110 9.87 28.39 11.89
CA GLY A 110 10.06 28.17 10.46
C GLY A 110 10.97 26.98 10.11
N ASP A 111 11.39 26.20 11.11
CA ASP A 111 12.23 25.00 10.93
C ASP A 111 11.43 23.77 10.49
N VAL A 112 10.12 23.75 10.81
CA VAL A 112 9.18 22.69 10.41
C VAL A 112 8.10 23.24 9.49
N VAL A 113 7.80 22.48 8.43
CA VAL A 113 6.67 22.71 7.54
C VAL A 113 5.63 21.63 7.79
N LEU A 114 4.45 22.02 8.29
CA LEU A 114 3.33 21.10 8.46
C LEU A 114 2.48 21.07 7.18
N VAL A 115 2.19 19.87 6.69
CA VAL A 115 1.36 19.62 5.51
C VAL A 115 0.22 18.68 5.89
N GLY A 116 -1.00 19.18 5.81
CA GLY A 116 -2.20 18.36 5.88
C GLY A 116 -2.51 17.77 4.51
N LEU A 117 -2.36 16.45 4.33
CA LEU A 117 -2.73 15.76 3.10
C LEU A 117 -4.13 15.16 3.24
N HIS A 118 -5.12 15.77 2.60
CA HIS A 118 -6.47 15.25 2.57
C HIS A 118 -6.56 14.11 1.55
N THR A 119 -7.02 12.93 1.99
CA THR A 119 -7.21 11.74 1.13
C THR A 119 -8.48 11.83 0.29
N PRO A 120 -8.62 11.09 -0.82
CA PRO A 120 -9.77 11.22 -1.74
C PRO A 120 -11.16 11.13 -1.08
N ASP A 121 -11.28 10.37 0.01
CA ASP A 121 -12.54 10.22 0.73
C ASP A 121 -13.02 11.54 1.38
N GLY A 122 -14.01 12.16 0.73
CA GLY A 122 -14.60 13.44 1.12
C GLY A 122 -13.82 14.67 0.66
N ALA A 123 -13.01 14.54 -0.41
CA ALA A 123 -12.21 15.61 -0.98
C ALA A 123 -13.07 16.72 -1.61
N ASP A 124 -14.26 16.37 -2.10
CA ASP A 124 -15.27 17.27 -2.64
C ASP A 124 -15.75 18.34 -1.65
N GLU A 125 -15.64 18.07 -0.34
CA GLU A 125 -15.99 19.00 0.73
C GLU A 125 -14.77 19.54 1.49
N ALA A 126 -13.55 19.15 1.10
CA ALA A 126 -12.34 19.45 1.86
C ALA A 126 -11.95 20.93 1.77
N ALA A 127 -12.02 21.54 0.58
CA ALA A 127 -11.67 22.94 0.37
C ALA A 127 -12.58 23.87 1.21
N ASP A 128 -13.90 23.70 1.09
CA ASP A 128 -14.92 24.38 1.89
C ASP A 128 -14.69 24.22 3.40
N TYR A 129 -14.26 23.03 3.83
CA TYR A 129 -13.98 22.76 5.23
C TYR A 129 -12.76 23.55 5.72
N VAL A 130 -11.68 23.56 4.94
CA VAL A 130 -10.43 24.26 5.27
C VAL A 130 -10.63 25.77 5.26
N GLU A 131 -11.42 26.31 4.34
CA GLU A 131 -11.77 27.74 4.33
C GLU A 131 -12.51 28.14 5.62
N LYS A 132 -13.49 27.33 6.05
CA LYS A 132 -14.27 27.59 7.28
C LYS A 132 -13.49 27.32 8.56
N LYS A 133 -12.54 26.39 8.51
CA LYS A 133 -11.69 25.97 9.64
C LYS A 133 -10.25 25.81 9.17
N PRO A 134 -9.51 26.92 9.04
CA PRO A 134 -8.12 26.89 8.62
C PRO A 134 -7.31 25.97 9.51
N GLN A 135 -6.54 25.09 8.89
CA GLN A 135 -5.60 24.20 9.57
C GLN A 135 -4.25 24.89 9.68
N GLN A 136 -3.43 24.47 10.64
CA GLN A 136 -2.05 24.91 10.72
C GLN A 136 -1.24 24.34 9.55
N GLY A 137 -0.44 25.20 8.91
CA GLY A 137 0.41 24.80 7.80
C GLY A 137 -0.30 24.79 6.45
N HIS A 138 0.24 24.01 5.52
CA HIS A 138 -0.27 23.90 4.15
C HIS A 138 -1.26 22.75 4.04
N THR A 139 -2.24 22.86 3.12
CA THR A 139 -3.18 21.77 2.86
C THR A 139 -3.14 21.35 1.40
N LEU A 140 -2.88 20.07 1.18
CA LEU A 140 -3.00 19.36 -0.08
C LEU A 140 -4.31 18.57 -0.06
N ILE A 141 -5.07 18.63 -1.15
CA ILE A 141 -6.31 17.88 -1.31
C ILE A 141 -6.14 16.96 -2.49
N ASP A 142 -5.86 15.69 -2.21
CA ASP A 142 -5.64 14.68 -3.23
C ASP A 142 -6.99 14.07 -3.64
N THR A 143 -7.58 14.65 -4.69
CA THR A 143 -8.91 14.24 -5.16
C THR A 143 -8.89 12.91 -5.91
N THR A 144 -7.74 12.53 -6.47
CA THR A 144 -7.57 11.34 -7.30
C THR A 144 -7.01 10.15 -6.52
N GLY A 145 -6.21 10.42 -5.49
CA GLY A 145 -5.51 9.42 -4.68
C GLY A 145 -4.09 9.16 -5.16
N ALA A 146 -3.66 9.81 -6.25
CA ALA A 146 -2.37 9.52 -6.88
C ALA A 146 -1.19 9.82 -5.95
N LEU A 147 -1.23 10.94 -5.21
CA LEU A 147 -0.16 11.29 -4.28
C LEU A 147 -0.20 10.38 -3.04
N CYS A 148 -1.39 10.04 -2.55
CA CYS A 148 -1.55 9.07 -1.47
C CYS A 148 -1.01 7.69 -1.86
N ASP A 149 -1.28 7.24 -3.09
CA ASP A 149 -0.81 5.97 -3.65
C ASP A 149 0.71 5.91 -3.74
N ASP A 150 1.32 6.96 -4.26
CA ASP A 150 2.77 7.04 -4.42
C ASP A 150 3.48 7.04 -3.05
N LEU A 151 2.84 7.62 -2.03
CA LEU A 151 3.35 7.72 -0.65
C LEU A 151 2.94 6.55 0.27
N GLY A 152 2.18 5.57 -0.22
CA GLY A 152 1.73 4.43 0.59
C GLY A 152 0.64 4.76 1.63
N ILE A 153 -0.08 5.87 1.50
CA ILE A 153 -1.06 6.36 2.48
C ILE A 153 -2.46 5.84 2.12
N TYR A 154 -2.89 4.79 2.82
CA TYR A 154 -4.20 4.14 2.57
C TYR A 154 -5.17 4.20 3.76
N ASP A 155 -4.64 4.26 4.98
CA ASP A 155 -5.44 4.39 6.19
C ASP A 155 -5.32 5.79 6.81
N ASN A 156 -6.35 6.20 7.55
CA ASN A 156 -6.50 7.54 8.07
C ASN A 156 -6.81 7.56 9.57
N PRO A 157 -6.17 8.45 10.35
CA PRO A 157 -5.01 9.29 10.00
C PRO A 157 -3.66 8.55 10.06
N THR A 158 -2.75 8.89 9.13
CA THR A 158 -1.36 8.40 9.00
C THR A 158 -0.38 9.57 8.94
N SER A 159 0.82 9.43 9.52
CA SER A 159 1.83 10.50 9.57
C SER A 159 3.16 10.03 9.01
N MET A 160 3.89 10.95 8.37
CA MET A 160 5.28 10.76 7.92
C MET A 160 6.10 12.04 8.08
N VAL A 161 7.42 11.90 8.16
CA VAL A 161 8.36 12.99 8.39
C VAL A 161 9.52 12.89 7.39
N ILE A 162 9.76 14.01 6.72
CA ILE A 162 10.83 14.22 5.75
C ILE A 162 11.94 15.01 6.44
N GLY A 163 13.17 14.52 6.31
CA GLY A 163 14.37 15.16 6.86
C GLY A 163 14.75 16.45 6.14
N ARG A 164 15.73 17.17 6.70
CA ARG A 164 16.26 18.41 6.11
C ARG A 164 16.95 18.17 4.76
N ASP A 165 17.39 16.95 4.51
CA ASP A 165 17.89 16.47 3.22
C ASP A 165 16.78 16.22 2.18
N GLY A 166 15.51 16.34 2.55
CA GLY A 166 14.38 16.10 1.65
C GLY A 166 14.04 14.62 1.45
N ALA A 167 14.69 13.70 2.15
CA ALA A 167 14.32 12.28 2.13
C ALA A 167 13.20 12.02 3.15
N ILE A 168 12.26 11.13 2.84
CA ILE A 168 11.32 10.58 3.81
C ILE A 168 12.14 9.75 4.79
N ARG A 169 12.16 10.14 6.07
CA ARG A 169 12.96 9.48 7.10
C ARG A 169 12.15 8.52 7.95
N TYR A 170 10.89 8.87 8.18
CA TYR A 170 9.99 8.12 9.04
C TYR A 170 8.57 8.14 8.49
N ALA A 171 7.87 7.01 8.55
CA ALA A 171 6.49 6.88 8.10
C ALA A 171 5.68 5.97 9.06
N GLY A 172 4.36 6.03 8.98
CA GLY A 172 3.48 5.22 9.84
C GLY A 172 3.52 5.60 11.32
N LEU A 173 3.78 6.87 11.62
CA LEU A 173 4.00 7.33 13.00
C LEU A 173 2.69 7.60 13.73
N ARG A 174 2.66 7.27 15.03
CA ARG A 174 1.68 7.84 15.95
C ARG A 174 2.06 9.29 16.28
N TYR A 175 1.13 10.08 16.80
CA TYR A 175 1.37 11.51 17.08
C TYR A 175 2.61 11.79 17.96
N THR A 176 2.85 11.00 19.01
CA THR A 176 4.07 11.18 19.82
C THR A 176 5.34 10.76 19.09
N GLY A 177 5.24 9.80 18.17
CA GLY A 177 6.34 9.43 17.27
C GLY A 177 6.70 10.56 16.32
N VAL A 178 5.71 11.31 15.80
CA VAL A 178 5.96 12.51 14.98
C VAL A 178 6.76 13.55 15.75
N ARG A 179 6.37 13.85 16.99
CA ARG A 179 7.10 14.79 17.85
C ARG A 179 8.56 14.35 18.06
N ASP A 180 8.77 13.07 18.36
CA ASP A 180 10.09 12.53 18.67
C ASP A 180 10.97 12.49 17.40
N ALA A 181 10.42 12.11 16.25
CA ALA A 181 11.08 12.18 14.95
C ALA A 181 11.47 13.62 14.55
N VAL A 182 10.57 14.59 14.74
CA VAL A 182 10.88 16.01 14.46
C VAL A 182 12.03 16.50 15.32
N ARG A 183 12.03 16.18 16.62
CA ARG A 183 13.12 16.55 17.54
C ARG A 183 14.45 15.97 17.11
N GLU A 184 14.47 14.73 16.65
CA GLU A 184 15.69 14.12 16.14
C GLU A 184 16.21 14.83 14.88
N LEU A 185 15.32 15.08 13.92
CA LEU A 185 15.70 15.64 12.62
C LEU A 185 15.99 17.15 12.66
N ILE A 186 15.53 17.87 13.68
CA ILE A 186 15.81 19.31 13.82
C ILE A 186 17.26 19.56 14.25
N ASP A 187 17.84 18.61 14.98
CA ASP A 187 19.23 18.67 15.47
C ASP A 187 20.23 18.25 14.36
N GLU A 188 19.74 17.66 13.27
CA GLU A 188 20.57 17.35 12.11
C GLU A 188 21.03 18.63 11.39
N PRO A 189 22.28 18.65 10.88
CA PRO A 189 22.79 19.78 10.15
C PRO A 189 21.99 20.00 8.87
N VAL A 190 21.74 21.27 8.54
CA VAL A 190 21.16 21.64 7.24
C VAL A 190 22.13 21.20 6.14
N PRO A 191 21.67 20.43 5.13
CA PRO A 191 22.52 20.06 4.00
C PRO A 191 23.06 21.29 3.29
N ALA A 192 24.26 21.19 2.72
CA ALA A 192 24.78 22.23 1.84
C ALA A 192 23.86 22.40 0.60
N ASP A 193 23.79 23.61 0.06
CA ASP A 193 22.93 23.94 -1.08
C ASP A 193 23.21 23.07 -2.32
N ASP A 194 24.45 22.60 -2.48
CA ASP A 194 24.92 21.76 -3.58
C ASP A 194 24.86 20.25 -3.26
N ALA A 195 24.40 19.86 -2.07
CA ALA A 195 24.27 18.46 -1.71
C ALA A 195 23.22 17.77 -2.61
N PRO A 196 23.52 16.56 -3.14
CA PRO A 196 22.61 15.88 -4.06
C PRO A 196 21.25 15.64 -3.40
N ALA A 197 20.18 15.78 -4.20
CA ALA A 197 18.84 15.39 -3.79
C ALA A 197 18.74 13.86 -3.72
N PRO A 198 17.95 13.29 -2.78
CA PRO A 198 17.63 11.88 -2.79
C PRO A 198 16.91 11.50 -4.09
N GLU A 199 16.96 10.22 -4.44
CA GLU A 199 16.14 9.70 -5.52
C GLU A 199 14.66 9.90 -5.19
N VAL A 200 13.88 10.31 -6.19
CA VAL A 200 12.44 10.56 -6.01
C VAL A 200 11.71 9.22 -5.99
N VAL A 201 10.73 9.08 -5.12
CA VAL A 201 9.81 7.93 -5.12
C VAL A 201 9.24 7.76 -6.53
N THR A 202 9.53 6.64 -7.17
CA THR A 202 8.95 6.29 -8.47
C THR A 202 7.45 6.14 -8.33
N PRO A 203 6.61 6.79 -9.16
CA PRO A 203 5.16 6.65 -9.06
C PRO A 203 4.72 5.19 -9.04
N ARG A 204 3.70 4.86 -8.25
CA ARG A 204 3.20 3.48 -8.12
C ARG A 204 2.79 2.91 -9.47
N SER A 205 2.11 3.71 -10.29
CA SER A 205 1.73 3.34 -11.64
C SER A 205 2.92 2.95 -12.52
N GLU A 206 4.07 3.60 -12.34
CA GLU A 206 5.32 3.28 -13.04
C GLU A 206 6.01 2.06 -12.46
N ARG A 207 5.99 1.86 -11.14
CA ARG A 207 6.48 0.61 -10.50
C ARG A 207 5.68 -0.60 -10.98
N ASP A 208 4.36 -0.47 -10.99
CA ASP A 208 3.44 -1.51 -11.43
C ASP A 208 3.61 -1.79 -12.95
N SER A 209 3.83 -0.74 -13.76
CA SER A 209 4.12 -0.87 -15.20
C SER A 209 5.51 -1.42 -15.52
N ALA A 210 6.52 -1.07 -14.72
CA ALA A 210 7.88 -1.60 -14.86
C ALA A 210 7.97 -3.07 -14.42
N SER A 211 7.08 -3.50 -13.53
CA SER A 211 6.83 -4.91 -13.20
C SER A 211 6.11 -5.62 -14.36
N ALA A 212 5.12 -4.98 -14.99
CA ALA A 212 4.37 -5.55 -16.12
C ALA A 212 5.21 -5.79 -17.40
N GLY A 213 6.35 -5.10 -17.55
CA GLY A 213 7.25 -5.24 -18.71
C GLY A 213 8.39 -6.25 -18.56
N LYS A 214 8.58 -6.83 -17.36
CA LYS A 214 9.55 -7.91 -17.15
C LYS A 214 8.82 -9.23 -17.28
N SER A 215 9.19 -10.04 -18.28
CA SER A 215 8.94 -11.48 -18.19
C SER A 215 9.42 -11.94 -16.82
N ALA A 216 8.52 -12.57 -16.07
CA ALA A 216 8.73 -12.96 -14.68
C ALA A 216 10.15 -13.51 -14.48
N PRO A 217 10.89 -13.05 -13.45
CA PRO A 217 12.12 -13.73 -13.08
C PRO A 217 11.77 -15.20 -12.80
N ALA A 218 12.65 -16.11 -13.21
CA ALA A 218 12.46 -17.54 -12.99
C ALA A 218 12.08 -17.81 -11.52
N ARG A 219 10.92 -18.46 -11.33
CA ARG A 219 10.34 -18.85 -10.05
C ARG A 219 11.38 -19.51 -9.16
N ALA A 220 11.73 -18.82 -8.08
CA ALA A 220 12.56 -19.34 -6.99
C ALA A 220 11.69 -19.46 -5.73
N GLY A 221 10.73 -20.38 -5.73
CA GLY A 221 9.98 -20.77 -4.53
C GLY A 221 10.69 -21.91 -3.80
N THR A 222 10.95 -21.75 -2.50
CA THR A 222 11.63 -22.73 -1.63
C THR A 222 10.78 -23.97 -1.29
N GLY A 223 9.58 -24.11 -1.89
CA GLY A 223 8.63 -25.18 -1.57
C GLY A 223 7.83 -24.97 -0.27
N ASP A 224 8.13 -23.91 0.49
CA ASP A 224 7.44 -23.57 1.74
C ASP A 224 6.40 -22.46 1.55
N TYR A 225 5.34 -22.48 2.37
CA TYR A 225 4.34 -21.42 2.43
C TYR A 225 4.91 -20.11 2.97
N PRO A 226 4.30 -18.94 2.66
CA PRO A 226 4.72 -17.66 3.21
C PRO A 226 4.76 -17.69 4.76
N PRO A 227 5.74 -17.03 5.38
CA PRO A 227 5.84 -16.98 6.83
C PRO A 227 4.63 -16.25 7.44
N ILE A 228 4.16 -16.73 8.59
CA ILE A 228 3.06 -16.08 9.32
C ILE A 228 3.66 -14.91 10.13
N THR A 229 3.62 -13.72 9.54
CA THR A 229 4.16 -12.48 10.12
C THR A 229 3.12 -11.36 10.11
N GLY A 230 3.24 -10.38 11.01
CA GLY A 230 2.36 -9.20 11.02
C GLY A 230 0.93 -9.44 11.54
N ASN A 231 0.13 -8.36 11.57
CA ASN A 231 -1.27 -8.36 12.01
C ASN A 231 -2.21 -8.62 10.81
N VAL A 232 -3.33 -9.31 11.05
CA VAL A 232 -4.37 -9.60 10.04
C VAL A 232 -5.48 -8.53 9.97
N GLY A 233 -5.29 -7.42 10.68
CA GLY A 233 -6.24 -6.30 10.73
C GLY A 233 -7.41 -6.59 11.66
N SER A 234 -8.63 -6.49 11.14
CA SER A 234 -9.87 -6.48 11.93
C SER A 234 -10.53 -7.86 12.13
N ALA A 235 -9.85 -8.93 11.73
CA ALA A 235 -10.33 -10.31 11.83
C ALA A 235 -9.54 -11.14 12.85
N ARG A 236 -10.07 -12.30 13.21
CA ARG A 236 -9.31 -13.30 13.96
C ARG A 236 -8.25 -13.90 13.04
N ASP A 237 -7.01 -13.97 13.51
CA ASP A 237 -5.93 -14.63 12.77
C ASP A 237 -6.24 -16.12 12.59
N MET A 238 -6.49 -16.54 11.35
CA MET A 238 -6.73 -17.93 10.96
C MET A 238 -5.54 -18.55 10.23
N ARG A 239 -4.44 -17.81 10.00
CA ARG A 239 -3.28 -18.34 9.28
C ARG A 239 -2.73 -19.57 9.99
N GLY A 240 -2.40 -20.60 9.21
CA GLY A 240 -2.00 -21.92 9.71
C GLY A 240 -3.13 -22.76 10.31
N LYS A 241 -4.37 -22.26 10.36
CA LYS A 241 -5.55 -22.97 10.87
C LYS A 241 -6.44 -23.43 9.73
N LYS A 242 -7.26 -24.44 10.03
CA LYS A 242 -8.31 -24.88 9.12
C LYS A 242 -9.30 -23.73 8.87
N ALA A 243 -9.49 -23.39 7.61
CA ALA A 243 -10.40 -22.37 7.19
C ALA A 243 -11.86 -22.83 7.42
N PRO A 244 -12.77 -21.94 7.83
CA PRO A 244 -14.19 -22.29 7.96
C PRO A 244 -14.76 -22.66 6.59
N THR A 245 -15.73 -23.57 6.54
CA THR A 245 -16.40 -23.92 5.28
C THR A 245 -17.02 -22.66 4.66
N VAL A 246 -16.80 -22.46 3.36
CA VAL A 246 -17.38 -21.32 2.62
C VAL A 246 -18.89 -21.33 2.78
N ALA A 247 -19.42 -20.30 3.42
CA ALA A 247 -20.85 -20.06 3.50
C ALA A 247 -21.24 -18.94 2.53
N VAL A 248 -21.86 -19.34 1.41
CA VAL A 248 -22.53 -18.45 0.46
C VAL A 248 -24.03 -18.65 0.59
N GLU A 249 -24.80 -17.56 0.53
CA GLU A 249 -26.25 -17.63 0.37
C GLU A 249 -26.63 -17.67 -1.11
N THR A 250 -26.06 -16.77 -1.91
CA THR A 250 -26.34 -16.69 -3.34
C THR A 250 -25.07 -16.34 -4.10
N TRP A 251 -24.77 -17.11 -5.14
CA TRP A 251 -23.79 -16.75 -6.16
C TRP A 251 -24.44 -15.76 -7.15
N LEU A 252 -23.79 -14.63 -7.40
CA LEU A 252 -24.25 -13.61 -8.34
C LEU A 252 -23.62 -13.77 -9.72
N THR A 253 -22.46 -14.44 -9.78
CA THR A 253 -21.84 -15.00 -10.98
C THR A 253 -22.05 -16.50 -11.02
N GLU A 254 -21.48 -17.19 -12.01
CA GLU A 254 -21.40 -18.65 -12.01
C GLU A 254 -20.68 -19.15 -10.75
N GLU A 255 -21.19 -20.23 -10.16
CA GLU A 255 -20.57 -20.91 -9.02
C GLU A 255 -19.26 -21.58 -9.48
N PRO A 256 -18.11 -21.23 -8.88
CA PRO A 256 -16.82 -21.72 -9.35
C PRO A 256 -16.55 -23.13 -8.82
N SER A 257 -15.79 -23.91 -9.60
CA SER A 257 -15.17 -25.13 -9.08
C SER A 257 -14.01 -24.77 -8.15
N LEU A 258 -14.09 -25.22 -6.90
CA LEU A 258 -13.06 -24.98 -5.88
C LEU A 258 -12.07 -26.14 -5.73
N ALA A 259 -12.27 -27.23 -6.48
CA ALA A 259 -11.46 -28.44 -6.34
C ALA A 259 -10.03 -28.22 -6.83
N ASN A 260 -9.05 -28.58 -5.99
CA ASN A 260 -7.61 -28.49 -6.27
C ASN A 260 -7.10 -27.07 -6.60
N LYS A 261 -7.86 -26.03 -6.24
CA LYS A 261 -7.48 -24.63 -6.41
C LYS A 261 -7.18 -23.98 -5.07
N VAL A 262 -6.28 -23.00 -5.09
CA VAL A 262 -6.15 -22.03 -4.02
C VAL A 262 -7.37 -21.10 -4.09
N ILE A 263 -7.92 -20.72 -2.94
CA ILE A 263 -9.15 -19.93 -2.89
C ILE A 263 -8.86 -18.64 -2.17
N VAL A 264 -9.14 -17.52 -2.82
CA VAL A 264 -9.10 -16.19 -2.24
C VAL A 264 -10.52 -15.74 -1.92
N VAL A 265 -10.79 -15.39 -0.67
CA VAL A 265 -12.07 -14.80 -0.25
C VAL A 265 -11.82 -13.33 0.07
N ASP A 266 -12.37 -12.43 -0.73
CA ASP A 266 -12.34 -10.98 -0.56
C ASP A 266 -13.64 -10.50 0.09
N PHE A 267 -13.57 -10.02 1.33
CA PHE A 267 -14.70 -9.47 2.08
C PHE A 267 -14.82 -7.98 1.76
N TRP A 268 -15.92 -7.61 1.11
CA TRP A 268 -16.10 -6.27 0.55
C TRP A 268 -17.55 -5.78 0.66
N ALA A 269 -17.79 -4.52 0.27
CA ALA A 269 -19.12 -3.95 0.12
C ALA A 269 -19.14 -2.83 -0.94
N THR A 270 -20.31 -2.59 -1.54
CA THR A 270 -20.50 -1.60 -2.61
C THR A 270 -20.26 -0.15 -2.16
N TRP A 271 -20.48 0.13 -0.87
CA TRP A 271 -20.26 1.43 -0.24
C TRP A 271 -18.84 1.62 0.30
N CYS A 272 -18.03 0.57 0.32
CA CYS A 272 -16.67 0.60 0.86
C CYS A 272 -15.69 1.10 -0.21
N GLY A 273 -15.31 2.39 -0.14
CA GLY A 273 -14.37 3.01 -1.07
C GLY A 273 -13.06 2.23 -1.25
N PRO A 274 -12.33 1.88 -0.17
CA PRO A 274 -11.09 1.10 -0.27
C PRO A 274 -11.30 -0.28 -0.91
N CYS A 275 -12.43 -0.94 -0.64
CA CYS A 275 -12.76 -2.22 -1.25
C CYS A 275 -12.96 -2.07 -2.77
N VAL A 276 -13.66 -1.00 -3.20
CA VAL A 276 -13.88 -0.72 -4.62
C VAL A 276 -12.56 -0.39 -5.31
N ALA A 277 -11.64 0.30 -4.63
CA ALA A 277 -10.31 0.60 -5.13
C ALA A 277 -9.42 -0.65 -5.31
N SER A 278 -9.62 -1.72 -4.52
CA SER A 278 -8.87 -2.97 -4.67
C SER A 278 -9.39 -3.90 -5.77
N ILE A 279 -10.57 -3.64 -6.37
CA ILE A 279 -11.16 -4.51 -7.39
C ILE A 279 -10.25 -4.72 -8.62
N PRO A 280 -9.62 -3.67 -9.21
CA PRO A 280 -8.75 -3.86 -10.37
C PRO A 280 -7.59 -4.83 -10.09
N HIS A 281 -6.92 -4.65 -8.95
CA HIS A 281 -5.85 -5.54 -8.48
C HIS A 281 -6.34 -6.99 -8.31
N MET A 282 -7.52 -7.18 -7.73
CA MET A 282 -8.11 -8.52 -7.58
C MET A 282 -8.52 -9.14 -8.93
N ASN A 283 -8.94 -8.34 -9.92
CA ASN A 283 -9.18 -8.81 -11.28
C ASN A 283 -7.87 -9.30 -11.93
N GLU A 284 -6.76 -8.59 -11.73
CA GLU A 284 -5.44 -8.97 -12.27
C GLU A 284 -4.97 -10.29 -11.69
N LEU A 285 -5.02 -10.47 -10.37
CA LEU A 285 -4.68 -11.75 -9.73
C LEU A 285 -5.59 -12.90 -10.17
N ALA A 286 -6.89 -12.63 -10.31
CA ALA A 286 -7.83 -13.64 -10.78
C ALA A 286 -7.53 -14.08 -12.21
N ALA A 287 -7.11 -13.15 -13.08
CA ALA A 287 -6.72 -13.45 -14.46
C ALA A 287 -5.36 -14.13 -14.55
N GLU A 288 -4.37 -13.71 -13.75
CA GLU A 288 -3.01 -14.26 -13.77
C GLU A 288 -2.96 -15.72 -13.30
N PHE A 289 -3.83 -16.08 -12.34
CA PHE A 289 -3.82 -17.40 -11.72
C PHE A 289 -5.10 -18.22 -11.99
N ASP A 290 -5.88 -17.90 -13.03
CA ASP A 290 -7.19 -18.50 -13.34
C ASP A 290 -7.23 -20.05 -13.29
N ASP A 291 -6.17 -20.71 -13.73
CA ASP A 291 -6.01 -22.17 -13.72
C ASP A 291 -5.81 -22.75 -12.32
N SER A 292 -5.27 -21.99 -11.38
CA SER A 292 -4.83 -22.48 -10.06
C SER A 292 -5.52 -21.81 -8.87
N VAL A 293 -6.16 -20.66 -9.07
CA VAL A 293 -6.79 -19.83 -8.06
C VAL A 293 -8.25 -19.56 -8.41
N VAL A 294 -9.10 -19.49 -7.38
CA VAL A 294 -10.45 -18.89 -7.47
C VAL A 294 -10.51 -17.69 -6.54
N VAL A 295 -10.82 -16.51 -7.09
CA VAL A 295 -11.12 -15.32 -6.28
C VAL A 295 -12.63 -15.18 -6.12
N ILE A 296 -13.09 -15.06 -4.87
CA ILE A 296 -14.49 -14.91 -4.48
C ILE A 296 -14.65 -13.58 -3.74
N GLY A 297 -15.30 -12.61 -4.38
CA GLY A 297 -15.79 -11.41 -3.72
C GLY A 297 -17.07 -11.71 -2.93
N LEU A 298 -16.99 -11.71 -1.60
CA LEU A 298 -18.09 -12.01 -0.69
C LEU A 298 -18.59 -10.74 0.00
N SER A 299 -19.79 -10.29 -0.35
CA SER A 299 -20.46 -9.16 0.33
C SER A 299 -21.52 -9.65 1.33
N SER A 300 -21.71 -8.91 2.42
CA SER A 300 -22.83 -9.11 3.35
C SER A 300 -24.06 -8.25 3.02
N GLU A 301 -24.03 -7.53 1.90
CA GLU A 301 -25.19 -6.80 1.39
C GLU A 301 -26.18 -7.76 0.73
N ASP A 302 -27.40 -7.29 0.49
CA ASP A 302 -28.37 -8.05 -0.29
C ASP A 302 -27.93 -8.20 -1.76
N ALA A 303 -28.43 -9.24 -2.41
CA ALA A 303 -28.07 -9.57 -3.79
C ALA A 303 -28.37 -8.44 -4.78
N ASP A 304 -29.45 -7.68 -4.59
CA ASP A 304 -29.87 -6.66 -5.55
C ASP A 304 -28.99 -5.41 -5.48
N THR A 305 -28.58 -5.01 -4.27
CA THR A 305 -27.56 -3.96 -4.06
C THR A 305 -26.27 -4.29 -4.82
N VAL A 306 -25.76 -5.51 -4.65
CA VAL A 306 -24.52 -5.93 -5.32
C VAL A 306 -24.70 -6.06 -6.83
N ARG A 307 -25.79 -6.66 -7.32
CA ARG A 307 -26.09 -6.73 -8.78
C ARG A 307 -26.15 -5.35 -9.42
N ASN A 308 -26.73 -4.36 -8.74
CA ASN A 308 -26.80 -3.01 -9.26
C ASN A 308 -25.42 -2.35 -9.34
N PHE A 309 -24.52 -2.64 -8.40
CA PHE A 309 -23.12 -2.22 -8.47
C PHE A 309 -22.39 -2.85 -9.66
N LEU A 310 -22.55 -4.17 -9.86
CA LEU A 310 -21.88 -4.91 -10.95
C LEU A 310 -22.28 -4.44 -12.36
N LYS A 311 -23.46 -3.82 -12.52
CA LYS A 311 -23.85 -3.17 -13.79
C LYS A 311 -22.98 -1.97 -14.16
N ARG A 312 -22.33 -1.33 -13.18
CA ARG A 312 -21.58 -0.08 -13.34
C ARG A 312 -20.08 -0.23 -13.15
N LYS A 313 -19.65 -1.26 -12.42
CA LYS A 313 -18.25 -1.52 -12.07
C LYS A 313 -17.88 -2.93 -12.47
N LYS A 314 -16.74 -3.06 -13.15
CA LYS A 314 -16.24 -4.33 -13.68
C LYS A 314 -15.52 -5.11 -12.58
N MET A 315 -16.05 -6.27 -12.23
CA MET A 315 -15.51 -7.20 -11.26
C MET A 315 -15.50 -8.57 -11.95
N ASP A 316 -14.33 -8.95 -12.44
CA ASP A 316 -14.14 -10.05 -13.40
C ASP A 316 -13.86 -11.40 -12.72
N TYR A 317 -13.98 -11.46 -11.40
CA TYR A 317 -13.91 -12.68 -10.60
C TYR A 317 -15.25 -13.04 -9.98
N THR A 318 -15.35 -14.22 -9.37
CA THR A 318 -16.60 -14.74 -8.82
C THR A 318 -17.15 -13.81 -7.73
N VAL A 319 -18.44 -13.51 -7.79
CA VAL A 319 -19.12 -12.68 -6.79
C VAL A 319 -20.25 -13.44 -6.11
N ALA A 320 -20.30 -13.35 -4.79
CA ALA A 320 -21.27 -14.00 -3.93
C ALA A 320 -21.77 -13.06 -2.83
N VAL A 321 -22.94 -13.37 -2.28
CA VAL A 321 -23.47 -12.71 -1.10
C VAL A 321 -23.74 -13.69 0.04
N ASP A 322 -23.48 -13.20 1.26
CA ASP A 322 -23.82 -13.85 2.53
C ASP A 322 -24.42 -12.81 3.50
N PRO A 323 -25.68 -12.38 3.29
CA PRO A 323 -26.32 -11.35 4.12
C PRO A 323 -26.41 -11.71 5.61
N GLN A 324 -26.43 -13.01 5.91
CA GLN A 324 -26.42 -13.54 7.27
C GLN A 324 -25.06 -13.40 7.98
N ARG A 325 -24.02 -12.91 7.28
CA ARG A 325 -22.67 -12.68 7.83
C ARG A 325 -22.07 -13.94 8.47
N ARG A 326 -22.40 -15.13 7.95
CA ARG A 326 -21.93 -16.41 8.48
C ARG A 326 -20.41 -16.51 8.33
N MET A 327 -19.88 -16.26 7.13
CA MET A 327 -18.42 -16.25 6.92
C MET A 327 -17.74 -15.20 7.78
N THR A 328 -18.25 -13.97 7.75
CA THR A 328 -17.75 -12.85 8.56
C THR A 328 -17.70 -13.19 10.05
N GLY A 329 -18.74 -13.86 10.58
CA GLY A 329 -18.81 -14.30 11.97
C GLY A 329 -17.81 -15.42 12.30
N MET A 330 -17.64 -16.41 11.41
CA MET A 330 -16.71 -17.52 11.59
C MET A 330 -15.24 -17.06 11.68
N VAL A 331 -14.86 -16.05 10.88
CA VAL A 331 -13.52 -15.44 10.94
C VAL A 331 -13.44 -14.26 11.90
N GLN A 332 -14.53 -13.93 12.59
CA GLN A 332 -14.68 -12.76 13.46
C GLN A 332 -14.21 -11.46 12.80
N ASN A 333 -14.48 -11.30 11.49
CA ASN A 333 -14.08 -10.14 10.75
C ASN A 333 -14.97 -8.93 11.11
N ARG A 334 -14.34 -7.85 11.62
CA ARG A 334 -15.01 -6.64 12.10
C ARG A 334 -14.90 -5.47 11.14
N GLY A 335 -14.16 -5.61 10.04
CA GLY A 335 -13.92 -4.53 9.09
C GLY A 335 -13.69 -5.04 7.68
N ILE A 336 -13.93 -4.16 6.71
CA ILE A 336 -13.64 -4.42 5.32
C ILE A 336 -12.79 -3.25 4.79
N PRO A 337 -11.92 -3.50 3.80
CA PRO A 337 -11.72 -4.77 3.10
C PRO A 337 -10.88 -5.78 3.92
N HIS A 338 -11.08 -7.07 3.67
CA HIS A 338 -10.27 -8.13 4.27
C HIS A 338 -10.22 -9.34 3.33
N GLY A 339 -9.06 -9.97 3.21
CA GLY A 339 -8.85 -11.13 2.35
C GLY A 339 -8.39 -12.36 3.13
N LEU A 340 -8.80 -13.54 2.68
CA LEU A 340 -8.27 -14.84 3.12
C LEU A 340 -7.78 -15.63 1.90
N VAL A 341 -6.57 -16.19 1.96
CA VAL A 341 -6.11 -17.19 0.98
C VAL A 341 -6.07 -18.56 1.63
N VAL A 342 -6.74 -19.53 1.02
CA VAL A 342 -6.93 -20.89 1.51
C VAL A 342 -6.32 -21.86 0.51
N SER A 343 -5.39 -22.70 0.96
CA SER A 343 -4.82 -23.76 0.12
C SER A 343 -5.78 -24.95 -0.04
N PRO A 344 -5.58 -25.83 -1.03
CA PRO A 344 -6.47 -26.98 -1.30
C PRO A 344 -6.64 -27.95 -0.13
N ASP A 345 -5.70 -27.99 0.81
CA ASP A 345 -5.78 -28.76 2.06
C ASP A 345 -6.73 -28.12 3.12
N GLY A 346 -7.33 -26.97 2.79
CA GLY A 346 -8.27 -26.24 3.63
C GLY A 346 -7.61 -25.42 4.73
N ILE A 347 -6.31 -25.13 4.65
CA ILE A 347 -5.59 -24.29 5.60
C ILE A 347 -5.51 -22.85 5.08
N VAL A 348 -5.72 -21.87 5.96
CA VAL A 348 -5.49 -20.46 5.61
C VAL A 348 -3.98 -20.20 5.55
N ARG A 349 -3.50 -19.77 4.39
CA ARG A 349 -2.07 -19.49 4.14
C ARG A 349 -1.74 -18.01 4.19
N TRP A 350 -2.75 -17.15 3.99
CA TRP A 350 -2.59 -15.70 4.09
C TRP A 350 -3.88 -15.04 4.55
N GLN A 351 -3.74 -13.90 5.26
CA GLN A 351 -4.85 -13.00 5.63
C GLN A 351 -4.35 -11.56 5.67
N GLY A 352 -5.15 -10.61 5.22
CA GLY A 352 -4.77 -9.19 5.22
C GLY A 352 -5.70 -8.31 4.41
N HIS A 353 -5.24 -7.11 4.06
CA HIS A 353 -5.95 -6.22 3.14
C HIS A 353 -5.78 -6.74 1.69
N PRO A 354 -6.86 -6.87 0.88
CA PRO A 354 -6.78 -7.45 -0.47
C PRO A 354 -5.75 -6.78 -1.40
N ALA A 355 -5.62 -5.45 -1.34
CA ALA A 355 -4.61 -4.71 -2.11
C ALA A 355 -3.14 -5.08 -1.77
N SER A 356 -2.92 -5.81 -0.67
CA SER A 356 -1.60 -6.25 -0.20
C SER A 356 -1.27 -7.69 -0.56
N LEU A 357 -2.25 -8.45 -1.08
CA LEU A 357 -1.98 -9.76 -1.63
C LEU A 357 -1.32 -9.58 -3.00
N ASN A 358 -0.03 -9.80 -3.15
CA ASN A 358 0.65 -9.66 -4.45
C ASN A 358 0.80 -11.01 -5.17
N ALA A 359 1.15 -10.94 -6.47
CA ALA A 359 1.35 -12.12 -7.31
C ALA A 359 2.46 -13.05 -6.80
N GLU A 360 3.52 -12.51 -6.20
CA GLU A 360 4.60 -13.29 -5.61
C GLU A 360 4.09 -14.17 -4.45
N THR A 361 3.38 -13.58 -3.50
CA THR A 361 2.82 -14.28 -2.34
C THR A 361 1.80 -15.32 -2.79
N LEU A 362 0.89 -14.95 -3.70
CA LEU A 362 -0.12 -15.86 -4.22
C LEU A 362 0.52 -17.00 -5.02
N GLY A 363 1.53 -16.70 -5.84
CA GLY A 363 2.32 -17.67 -6.59
C GLY A 363 3.07 -18.65 -5.68
N GLN A 364 3.70 -18.17 -4.60
CA GLN A 364 4.33 -19.02 -3.59
C GLN A 364 3.31 -19.98 -2.96
N ILE A 365 2.12 -19.50 -2.61
CA ILE A 365 1.05 -20.35 -2.04
C ILE A 365 0.58 -21.40 -3.06
N VAL A 366 0.42 -21.03 -4.33
CA VAL A 366 0.05 -21.95 -5.42
C VAL A 366 1.10 -23.04 -5.59
N GLU A 367 2.38 -22.67 -5.65
CA GLU A 367 3.51 -23.59 -5.81
C GLU A 367 3.63 -24.56 -4.62
N ALA A 368 3.65 -24.03 -3.40
CA ALA A 368 3.71 -24.84 -2.18
C ALA A 368 2.50 -25.79 -2.03
N SER A 369 1.36 -25.42 -2.61
CA SER A 369 0.13 -26.23 -2.60
C SER A 369 0.08 -27.31 -3.69
N GLY A 370 0.92 -27.24 -4.72
CA GLY A 370 0.78 -28.08 -5.92
C GLY A 370 -0.53 -27.84 -6.69
N ALA A 371 -1.16 -26.67 -6.51
CA ALA A 371 -2.42 -26.34 -7.17
C ALA A 371 -2.22 -26.22 -8.70
N GLY A 372 -3.10 -26.83 -9.49
CA GLY A 372 -2.99 -26.88 -10.95
C GLY A 372 -2.10 -28.00 -11.53
N GLY A 373 -1.41 -28.79 -10.69
CA GLY A 373 -0.56 -29.89 -11.14
C GLY A 373 -1.28 -31.24 -11.28
N GLY A 374 -1.41 -31.74 -12.51
CA GLY A 374 -1.81 -33.12 -12.77
C GLY A 374 -0.70 -34.12 -12.42
N SER A 375 -1.04 -35.17 -11.67
CA SER A 375 -0.22 -36.33 -11.25
C SER A 375 0.67 -36.15 -10.01
N GLY A 376 0.05 -36.35 -8.83
CA GLY A 376 0.74 -36.63 -7.57
C GLY A 376 -0.18 -37.36 -6.61
N SER A 377 0.10 -38.65 -6.37
CA SER A 377 -0.55 -39.59 -5.43
C SER A 377 -1.72 -39.04 -4.59
N ALA A 378 -2.93 -39.28 -5.07
CA ALA A 378 -4.17 -39.01 -4.36
C ALA A 378 -4.31 -39.88 -3.10
N SER A 379 -3.93 -39.32 -1.93
CA SER A 379 -4.54 -39.74 -0.67
C SER A 379 -5.62 -38.72 -0.30
N SER A 380 -6.86 -39.05 -0.64
CA SER A 380 -8.13 -38.59 -0.06
C SER A 380 -7.98 -37.61 1.12
N ARG A 381 -8.32 -36.32 0.93
CA ARG A 381 -8.77 -35.42 2.03
C ARG A 381 -9.30 -34.02 1.61
N TYR A 382 -9.66 -33.78 0.34
CA TYR A 382 -10.23 -32.50 -0.10
C TYR A 382 -11.65 -32.31 0.47
N ARG A 383 -11.79 -31.45 1.49
CA ARG A 383 -13.08 -31.10 2.12
C ARG A 383 -13.06 -29.63 2.56
N TRP A 384 -13.12 -28.73 1.59
CA TRP A 384 -13.46 -27.32 1.85
C TRP A 384 -14.75 -26.85 1.16
N VAL A 385 -15.37 -27.73 0.35
CA VAL A 385 -16.65 -27.53 -0.33
C VAL A 385 -17.71 -28.39 0.37
N LYS A 386 -18.94 -27.87 0.49
CA LYS A 386 -20.10 -28.55 1.12
C LYS A 386 -20.30 -29.98 0.61
N GLU A 387 -20.76 -30.87 1.52
CA GLU A 387 -21.53 -32.08 1.16
C GLU A 387 -22.94 -31.70 0.72
#